data_AF-A0A949PDE7-F1
#
_entry.id   AF-A0A949PDE7-F1
#
_cell.length_a   1.000
_cell.length_b   1.000
_cell.length_c   1.000
_cell.angle_alpha   90.00
_cell.angle_beta   90.00
_cell.angle_gamma   90.00
#
_symmetry.space_group_name_H-M   'P 1'
#
loop_
_entity.id
_entity.type
_entity.pdbx_description
1 polymer ?
#
loop_
_entity_poly.entity_id
_entity_poly.type
_entity_poly.pdbx_seq_one_letter_code
_entity_poly.pdbx_strand_id
1 'polypeptide(L)'
;SGLLSNLDLYRYLKSQNVFSGKKAVFIEILNSKELYIGHVLKGIIDNKKNNINHLIYNEFETDNITADIQTGFNLDKIPRYLDDFLKTTSKKDKNLDFIQLYMPHKISMNDVENHLRGELDSLQFAEIKVILKNKNDTIDLLTEGSDPKGFNDSWKTYEPTLSRHLSKSSLVYIDSILKHKELIKLFTKIDLLTDIQKDENNK
;
A
#
# COMPACT_ATOMS: atom_id res chain seq x y z
N SER A 1 -11.02 -12.49 8.00
CA SER A 1 -10.04 -11.39 7.93
C SER A 1 -8.88 -11.71 8.86
N GLY A 2 -7.65 -11.82 8.35
CA GLY A 2 -6.47 -12.16 9.17
C GLY A 2 -6.13 -11.10 10.22
N LEU A 3 -6.41 -9.82 9.94
CA LEU A 3 -6.16 -8.72 10.87
C LEU A 3 -7.05 -8.80 12.12
N LEU A 4 -8.31 -9.21 11.96
CA LEU A 4 -9.24 -9.36 13.08
C LEU A 4 -8.81 -10.50 14.00
N SER A 5 -8.45 -11.65 13.42
CA SER A 5 -7.93 -12.79 14.19
C SER A 5 -6.65 -12.44 14.95
N ASN A 6 -5.75 -11.66 14.34
CA ASN A 6 -4.55 -11.17 15.02
C ASN A 6 -4.87 -10.19 16.16
N LEU A 7 -5.88 -9.33 15.98
CA LEU A 7 -6.33 -8.43 17.05
C LEU A 7 -6.93 -9.20 18.22
N ASP A 8 -7.74 -10.22 17.96
CA ASP A 8 -8.34 -11.06 19.01
C ASP A 8 -7.26 -11.81 19.78
N LEU A 9 -6.27 -12.38 19.08
CA LEU A 9 -5.11 -13.02 19.71
C LEU A 9 -4.31 -12.02 20.56
N TYR A 10 -4.06 -10.82 20.04
CA TYR A 10 -3.38 -9.77 20.81
C TYR A 10 -4.15 -9.40 22.07
N ARG A 11 -5.46 -9.21 21.99
CA ARG A 11 -6.31 -8.89 23.15
C ARG A 11 -6.25 -10.01 24.19
N TYR A 12 -6.33 -11.26 23.75
CA TYR A 12 -6.18 -12.42 24.62
C TYR A 12 -4.81 -12.42 25.31
N LEU A 13 -3.71 -12.31 24.58
CA LEU A 13 -2.36 -12.30 25.14
C LEU A 13 -2.11 -11.09 26.07
N LYS A 14 -2.70 -9.93 25.76
CA LYS A 14 -2.66 -8.74 26.61
C LYS A 14 -3.37 -8.98 27.95
N SER A 15 -4.51 -9.68 27.94
CA SER A 15 -5.24 -10.05 29.16
C SER A 15 -4.44 -10.99 30.07
N GLN A 16 -3.57 -11.81 29.48
CA GLN A 16 -2.65 -12.72 30.19
C GLN A 16 -1.31 -12.05 30.57
N ASN A 17 -1.19 -10.73 30.41
CA ASN A 17 0.00 -9.93 30.73
C ASN A 17 1.29 -10.36 29.98
N VAL A 18 1.16 -11.04 28.83
CA VAL A 18 2.30 -11.57 28.04
C VAL A 18 3.20 -10.47 27.49
N PHE A 19 2.64 -9.27 27.27
CA PHE A 19 3.35 -8.12 26.73
C PHE A 19 3.94 -7.18 27.80
N SER A 20 4.06 -7.62 29.05
CA SER A 20 4.69 -6.79 30.09
C SER A 20 6.12 -6.42 29.68
N GLY A 21 6.42 -5.12 29.64
CA GLY A 21 7.70 -4.58 29.17
C GLY A 21 7.96 -4.73 27.66
N LYS A 22 6.96 -5.17 26.88
CA LYS A 22 7.11 -5.40 25.44
C LYS A 22 6.18 -4.52 24.63
N LYS A 23 6.65 -4.14 23.44
CA LYS A 23 5.85 -3.46 22.43
C LYS A 23 5.30 -4.48 21.42
N ALA A 24 4.01 -4.40 21.13
CA ALA A 24 3.39 -5.18 20.06
C ALA A 24 3.39 -4.36 18.75
N VAL A 25 3.78 -4.98 17.64
CA VAL A 25 3.80 -4.34 16.33
C VAL A 25 2.93 -5.15 15.38
N PHE A 26 1.90 -4.51 14.85
CA PHE A 26 1.06 -5.06 13.79
C PHE A 26 1.63 -4.63 12.45
N ILE A 27 1.96 -5.59 11.59
CA ILE A 27 2.45 -5.34 10.24
C ILE A 27 1.41 -5.88 9.26
N GLU A 28 0.87 -5.00 8.43
CA GLU A 28 -0.07 -5.36 7.38
C GLU A 28 0.60 -5.19 6.01
N ILE A 29 0.75 -6.28 5.27
CA ILE A 29 1.30 -6.27 3.91
C ILE A 29 0.14 -6.17 2.93
N LEU A 30 0.09 -5.06 2.19
CA LEU A 30 -0.95 -4.72 1.25
C LEU A 30 -0.42 -4.89 -0.17
N ASN A 31 -0.67 -6.06 -0.76
CA ASN A 31 -0.29 -6.40 -2.14
C ASN A 31 -1.46 -6.21 -3.14
N SER A 32 -2.27 -5.17 -2.93
CA SER A 32 -3.41 -4.86 -3.80
C SER A 32 -3.10 -3.60 -4.59
N LYS A 33 -3.12 -3.71 -5.93
CA LYS A 33 -2.96 -2.58 -6.85
C LYS A 33 -3.97 -1.47 -6.53
N GLU A 34 -5.21 -1.84 -6.26
CA GLU A 34 -6.29 -0.89 -5.90
C GLU A 34 -5.97 -0.10 -4.62
N LEU A 35 -5.49 -0.77 -3.57
CA LEU A 35 -5.11 -0.10 -2.33
C LEU A 35 -3.84 0.76 -2.52
N TYR A 36 -2.92 0.33 -3.39
CA TYR A 36 -1.74 1.10 -3.75
C TYR A 36 -2.09 2.38 -4.52
N ILE A 37 -3.05 2.34 -5.44
CA ILE A 37 -3.54 3.54 -6.16
C ILE A 37 -4.06 4.57 -5.16
N GLY A 38 -4.95 4.17 -4.25
CA GLY A 38 -5.45 5.06 -3.21
C GLY A 38 -4.33 5.65 -2.32
N HIS A 39 -3.32 4.84 -1.98
CA HIS A 39 -2.14 5.30 -1.24
C HIS A 39 -1.33 6.35 -2.01
N VAL A 40 -1.09 6.12 -3.31
CA VAL A 40 -0.34 7.05 -4.17
C VAL A 40 -1.10 8.36 -4.35
N LEU A 41 -2.41 8.31 -4.65
CA LEU A 41 -3.24 9.50 -4.82
C LEU A 41 -3.27 10.35 -3.54
N LYS A 42 -3.44 9.70 -2.38
CA LYS A 42 -3.34 10.39 -1.09
C LYS A 42 -1.97 11.06 -0.90
N GLY A 43 -0.88 10.35 -1.24
CA GLY A 43 0.47 10.92 -1.18
C GLY A 43 0.70 12.09 -2.13
N ILE A 44 0.00 12.14 -3.27
CA ILE A 44 0.00 13.28 -4.19
C ILE A 44 -0.68 14.49 -3.55
N ILE A 45 -1.85 14.29 -2.94
CA ILE A 45 -2.64 15.35 -2.28
C ILE A 45 -1.92 15.87 -1.03
N ASP A 46 -1.37 14.99 -0.21
CA ASP A 46 -0.70 15.34 1.05
C ASP A 46 0.65 16.07 0.82
N ASN A 47 1.22 15.94 -0.38
CA ASN A 47 2.48 16.59 -0.73
C ASN A 47 2.25 18.05 -1.11
N LYS A 48 2.52 18.96 -0.17
CA LYS A 48 2.40 20.42 -0.33
C LYS A 48 3.18 21.04 -1.50
N LYS A 49 4.09 20.31 -2.15
CA LYS A 49 4.79 20.77 -3.36
C LYS A 49 3.94 20.59 -4.63
N ASN A 50 2.91 19.76 -4.58
CA ASN A 50 1.97 19.59 -5.66
C ASN A 50 0.87 20.65 -5.51
N ASN A 51 0.39 21.21 -6.62
CA ASN A 51 -0.72 22.17 -6.61
C ASN A 51 -2.10 21.48 -6.51
N ILE A 52 -2.14 20.26 -5.97
CA ILE A 52 -3.33 19.42 -5.91
C ILE A 52 -3.76 19.29 -4.45
N ASN A 53 -4.72 20.11 -4.03
CA ASN A 53 -5.32 20.04 -2.69
C ASN A 53 -6.52 19.09 -2.62
N HIS A 54 -7.18 18.87 -3.75
CA HIS A 54 -8.31 17.95 -3.92
C HIS A 54 -8.34 17.46 -5.37
N LEU A 55 -8.91 16.27 -5.58
CA LEU A 55 -9.13 15.75 -6.93
C LEU A 55 -10.45 16.31 -7.48
N ILE A 56 -10.41 16.85 -8.69
CA ILE A 56 -11.56 17.36 -9.44
C ILE A 56 -11.78 16.38 -10.58
N TYR A 57 -12.92 15.68 -10.56
CA TYR A 57 -13.26 14.68 -11.57
C TYR A 57 -14.77 14.66 -11.82
N ASN A 58 -15.13 14.28 -13.04
CA ASN A 58 -16.50 14.04 -13.46
C ASN A 58 -16.83 12.57 -13.23
N GLU A 59 -17.69 12.29 -12.24
CA GLU A 59 -18.12 10.93 -11.91
C GLU A 59 -18.87 10.28 -13.07
N PHE A 60 -18.58 9.00 -13.31
CA PHE A 60 -19.37 8.18 -14.22
C PHE A 60 -20.76 7.96 -13.64
N GLU A 61 -21.78 8.21 -14.46
CA GLU A 61 -23.16 7.91 -14.09
C GLU A 61 -23.27 6.42 -13.76
N THR A 62 -23.52 6.12 -12.49
CA THR A 62 -23.64 4.74 -12.00
C THR A 62 -25.09 4.47 -11.71
N ASP A 63 -25.67 3.45 -12.35
CA ASP A 63 -27.06 3.04 -12.12
C ASP A 63 -27.32 2.79 -10.63
N ASN A 64 -28.48 3.22 -10.13
CA ASN A 64 -28.86 3.16 -8.70
C ASN A 64 -28.71 1.74 -8.10
N ILE A 65 -29.02 0.71 -8.89
CA ILE A 65 -28.89 -0.70 -8.47
C ILE A 65 -27.42 -1.11 -8.32
N THR A 66 -26.56 -0.66 -9.22
CA THR A 66 -25.11 -0.92 -9.15
C THR A 66 -24.47 -0.18 -7.98
N ALA A 67 -24.91 1.06 -7.72
CA ALA A 67 -24.49 1.84 -6.56
C ALA A 67 -24.94 1.21 -5.23
N ASP A 68 -26.17 0.69 -5.15
CA ASP A 68 -26.69 -0.01 -3.97
C ASP A 68 -25.99 -1.36 -3.74
N ILE A 69 -25.75 -2.12 -4.81
CA ILE A 69 -24.98 -3.38 -4.75
C ILE A 69 -23.55 -3.11 -4.29
N GLN A 70 -22.90 -2.07 -4.81
CA GLN A 70 -21.55 -1.68 -4.39
C GLN A 70 -21.52 -1.09 -2.98
N THR A 71 -22.59 -0.45 -2.53
CA THR A 71 -22.75 0.00 -1.13
C THR A 71 -22.94 -1.20 -0.20
N GLY A 72 -23.68 -2.22 -0.65
CA GLY A 72 -23.83 -3.52 0.00
C GLY A 72 -22.52 -4.32 0.03
N PHE A 73 -21.73 -4.33 -1.04
CA PHE A 73 -20.38 -4.89 -1.07
C PHE A 73 -19.36 -4.04 -0.31
N ASN A 74 -19.57 -2.72 -0.22
CA ASN A 74 -18.84 -1.84 0.68
C ASN A 74 -19.15 -2.14 2.16
N LEU A 75 -20.10 -3.00 2.53
CA LEU A 75 -20.17 -3.56 3.89
C LEU A 75 -19.05 -4.58 4.17
N ASP A 76 -18.30 -5.00 3.14
CA ASP A 76 -16.95 -5.58 3.27
C ASP A 76 -15.91 -4.52 3.70
N LYS A 77 -16.35 -3.40 4.30
CA LYS A 77 -15.60 -2.34 5.03
C LYS A 77 -14.98 -2.81 6.36
N ILE A 78 -15.23 -4.06 6.77
CA ILE A 78 -14.63 -4.66 7.97
C ILE A 78 -13.09 -4.47 8.02
N PRO A 79 -12.33 -4.54 6.90
CA PRO A 79 -10.90 -4.25 6.90
C PRO A 79 -10.59 -2.77 7.16
N ARG A 80 -11.33 -1.82 6.58
CA ARG A 80 -11.04 -0.37 6.71
C ARG A 80 -11.34 0.17 8.10
N TYR A 81 -12.46 -0.23 8.70
CA TYR A 81 -12.76 0.16 10.08
C TYR A 81 -11.69 -0.37 11.05
N LEU A 82 -11.24 -1.61 10.84
CA LEU A 82 -10.22 -2.23 11.67
C LEU A 82 -8.85 -1.56 11.50
N ASP A 83 -8.51 -1.20 10.26
CA ASP A 83 -7.33 -0.41 9.90
C ASP A 83 -7.35 0.97 10.60
N ASP A 84 -8.47 1.71 10.51
CA ASP A 84 -8.63 3.00 11.20
C ASP A 84 -8.57 2.85 12.72
N PHE A 85 -9.19 1.80 13.27
CA PHE A 85 -9.11 1.47 14.69
C PHE A 85 -7.65 1.28 15.11
N LEU A 86 -6.89 0.42 14.42
CA LEU A 86 -5.49 0.16 14.75
C LEU A 86 -4.60 1.40 14.58
N LYS A 87 -4.83 2.22 13.55
CA LYS A 87 -4.15 3.51 13.36
C LYS A 87 -4.41 4.48 14.51
N THR A 88 -5.65 4.55 14.99
CA THR A 88 -6.00 5.41 16.13
C THR A 88 -5.45 4.84 17.43
N THR A 89 -5.50 3.52 17.61
CA THR A 89 -4.96 2.88 18.82
C THR A 89 -3.45 3.02 18.89
N SER A 90 -2.70 2.82 17.79
CA SER A 90 -1.24 2.97 17.80
C SER A 90 -0.78 4.40 18.09
N LYS A 91 -1.60 5.41 17.76
CA LYS A 91 -1.35 6.80 18.14
C LYS A 91 -1.55 7.07 19.63
N LYS A 92 -2.40 6.28 20.30
CA LYS A 92 -2.77 6.45 21.72
C LYS A 92 -1.95 5.56 22.66
N ASP A 93 -1.68 4.33 22.25
CA ASP A 93 -0.95 3.33 23.03
C ASP A 93 0.50 3.24 22.56
N LYS A 94 1.45 3.70 23.38
CA LYS A 94 2.88 3.65 23.07
C LYS A 94 3.42 2.23 22.95
N ASN A 95 2.71 1.24 23.50
CA ASN A 95 3.08 -0.17 23.47
C ASN A 95 2.47 -0.90 22.26
N LEU A 96 1.82 -0.16 21.34
CA LEU A 96 1.26 -0.68 20.11
C LEU A 96 1.73 0.14 18.92
N ASP A 97 2.46 -0.47 17.99
CA ASP A 97 2.68 0.11 16.65
C ASP A 97 1.85 -0.62 15.61
N PHE A 98 1.46 0.12 14.59
CA PHE A 98 0.82 -0.42 13.41
C PHE A 98 1.50 0.14 12.16
N ILE A 99 1.95 -0.76 11.30
CA ILE A 99 2.73 -0.46 10.10
C ILE A 99 2.04 -1.10 8.91
N GLN A 100 1.65 -0.27 7.95
CA GLN A 100 1.15 -0.74 6.67
C GLN A 100 2.27 -0.68 5.64
N LEU A 101 2.48 -1.81 4.97
CA LEU A 101 3.45 -1.98 3.91
C LEU A 101 2.70 -2.14 2.59
N TYR A 102 2.62 -1.06 1.84
CA TYR A 102 2.03 -1.07 0.51
C TYR A 102 3.06 -1.54 -0.50
N MET A 103 2.75 -2.62 -1.22
CA MET A 103 3.61 -3.10 -2.30
C MET A 103 3.50 -2.15 -3.51
N PRO A 104 4.62 -1.66 -4.06
CA PRO A 104 4.60 -0.84 -5.26
C PRO A 104 4.06 -1.59 -6.47
N HIS A 105 3.14 -0.94 -7.20
CA HIS A 105 2.56 -1.42 -8.45
C HIS A 105 2.67 -0.36 -9.54
N LYS A 106 2.74 -0.78 -10.81
CA LYS A 106 2.66 0.18 -11.92
C LYS A 106 1.24 0.69 -12.07
N ILE A 107 1.07 2.01 -12.18
CA ILE A 107 -0.24 2.67 -12.27
C ILE A 107 -0.36 3.42 -13.60
N SER A 108 -1.43 3.14 -14.35
CA SER A 108 -1.83 3.93 -15.52
C SER A 108 -2.89 4.96 -15.16
N MET A 109 -3.11 5.97 -16.03
CA MET A 109 -4.20 6.93 -15.83
C MET A 109 -5.57 6.25 -15.84
N ASN A 110 -5.76 5.23 -16.69
CA ASN A 110 -6.98 4.43 -16.71
C ASN A 110 -7.22 3.72 -15.37
N ASP A 111 -6.16 3.25 -14.69
CA ASP A 111 -6.32 2.67 -13.35
C ASP A 111 -6.80 3.74 -12.34
N VAL A 112 -6.32 4.98 -12.45
CA VAL A 112 -6.75 6.09 -11.58
C VAL A 112 -8.20 6.48 -11.84
N GLU A 113 -8.61 6.65 -13.10
CA GLU A 113 -9.98 7.02 -13.44
C GLU A 113 -10.97 5.90 -13.08
N ASN A 114 -10.59 4.64 -13.22
CA ASN A 114 -11.39 3.51 -12.74
C ASN A 114 -11.49 3.46 -11.21
N HIS A 115 -10.41 3.79 -10.50
CA HIS A 115 -10.42 3.90 -9.03
C HIS A 115 -11.34 5.01 -8.55
N LEU A 116 -11.31 6.16 -9.21
CA LEU A 116 -12.17 7.31 -8.92
C LEU A 116 -13.59 7.15 -9.45
N ARG A 117 -13.78 6.24 -10.41
CA ARG A 117 -15.00 6.10 -11.22
C ARG A 117 -15.41 7.41 -11.85
N GLY A 118 -14.44 8.06 -12.48
CA GLY A 118 -14.69 9.29 -13.20
C GLY A 118 -13.44 9.82 -13.88
N GLU A 119 -13.65 10.81 -14.73
CA GLU A 119 -12.61 11.42 -15.54
C GLU A 119 -12.05 12.65 -14.82
N LEU A 120 -10.74 12.71 -14.65
CA LEU A 120 -10.07 13.84 -14.03
C LEU A 120 -10.13 15.07 -14.93
N ASP A 121 -10.16 16.26 -14.33
CA ASP A 121 -9.98 17.50 -15.08
C ASP A 121 -8.65 17.48 -15.86
N SER A 122 -8.66 18.10 -17.04
CA SER A 122 -7.54 18.09 -18.00
C SER A 122 -6.21 18.54 -17.41
N LEU A 123 -6.22 19.52 -16.49
CA LEU A 123 -5.00 20.00 -15.83
C LEU A 123 -4.48 18.98 -14.83
N GLN A 124 -5.35 18.43 -13.99
CA GLN A 124 -4.97 17.42 -12.99
C GLN A 124 -4.56 16.11 -13.65
N PHE A 125 -5.20 15.73 -14.75
CA PHE A 125 -4.83 14.57 -15.56
C PHE A 125 -3.37 14.69 -16.02
N ALA A 126 -2.98 15.85 -16.57
CA ALA A 126 -1.61 16.08 -17.03
C ALA A 126 -0.59 16.03 -15.89
N GLU A 127 -0.88 16.68 -14.75
CA GLU A 127 0.01 16.68 -13.58
C GLU A 127 0.18 15.27 -12.98
N ILE A 128 -0.93 14.57 -12.73
CA ILE A 128 -0.92 13.21 -12.16
C ILE A 128 -0.19 12.26 -13.12
N LYS A 129 -0.42 12.37 -14.43
CA LYS A 129 0.27 11.53 -15.43
C LYS A 129 1.79 11.67 -15.35
N VAL A 130 2.32 12.88 -15.17
CA VAL A 130 3.77 13.09 -15.00
C VAL A 130 4.28 12.45 -13.71
N ILE A 131 3.55 12.60 -12.60
CA ILE A 131 3.93 12.01 -11.31
C ILE A 131 3.92 10.47 -11.38
N LEU A 132 2.88 9.89 -11.97
CA LEU A 132 2.77 8.44 -12.14
C LEU A 132 3.87 7.90 -13.04
N LYS A 133 4.20 8.63 -14.13
CA LYS A 133 5.32 8.25 -15.00
C LYS A 133 6.62 8.14 -14.19
N ASN A 134 6.97 9.15 -13.41
CA ASN A 134 8.19 9.14 -12.59
C ASN A 134 8.21 7.97 -11.57
N LYS A 135 7.04 7.63 -10.99
CA LYS A 135 6.92 6.49 -10.09
C LYS A 135 7.09 5.16 -10.83
N ASN A 136 6.45 4.98 -11.98
CA ASN A 136 6.57 3.77 -12.79
C ASN A 136 8.00 3.61 -13.32
N ASP A 137 8.65 4.69 -13.77
CA ASP A 137 10.05 4.69 -14.21
C ASP A 137 10.99 4.20 -13.08
N THR A 138 10.68 4.52 -11.81
CA THR A 138 11.44 4.02 -10.66
C THR A 138 11.29 2.51 -10.48
N ILE A 139 10.09 1.98 -10.72
CA ILE A 139 9.83 0.53 -10.69
C ILE A 139 10.54 -0.16 -11.86
N ASP A 140 10.48 0.41 -13.06
CA ASP A 140 11.14 -0.13 -14.25
C ASP A 140 12.65 -0.19 -14.07
N LEU A 141 13.25 0.88 -13.54
CA LEU A 141 14.68 0.93 -13.23
C LEU A 141 15.12 -0.20 -12.27
N LEU A 142 14.29 -0.53 -11.28
CA LEU A 142 14.58 -1.59 -10.31
C LEU A 142 14.36 -3.00 -10.86
N THR A 143 13.44 -3.18 -11.80
CA THR A 143 12.97 -4.50 -12.25
C THR A 143 13.59 -4.91 -13.58
N GLU A 144 13.64 -4.01 -14.56
CA GLU A 144 14.17 -4.24 -15.91
C GLU A 144 15.56 -3.62 -16.13
N GLY A 145 15.86 -2.54 -15.40
CA GLY A 145 17.09 -1.75 -15.53
C GLY A 145 16.87 -0.46 -16.32
N SER A 146 17.95 0.22 -16.68
CA SER A 146 17.92 1.55 -17.33
C SER A 146 17.66 1.51 -18.84
N ASP A 147 17.75 0.34 -19.47
CA ASP A 147 17.69 0.21 -20.92
C ASP A 147 16.23 0.23 -21.40
N PRO A 148 15.85 1.15 -22.30
CA PRO A 148 14.50 1.19 -22.85
C PRO A 148 14.25 -0.09 -23.65
N LYS A 149 13.26 -0.87 -23.21
CA LYS A 149 12.86 -2.12 -23.85
C LYS A 149 11.96 -1.83 -25.06
N GLY A 150 12.42 -2.23 -26.25
CA GLY A 150 11.61 -2.28 -27.45
C GLY A 150 10.69 -3.51 -27.47
N PHE A 151 9.79 -3.57 -28.47
CA PHE A 151 8.82 -4.66 -28.63
C PHE A 151 9.48 -6.05 -28.77
N ASN A 152 10.69 -6.12 -29.34
CA ASN A 152 11.43 -7.38 -29.54
C ASN A 152 12.38 -7.73 -28.39
N ASP A 153 12.47 -6.89 -27.36
CA ASP A 153 13.37 -7.17 -26.25
C ASP A 153 12.76 -8.17 -25.28
N SER A 154 13.61 -9.09 -24.79
CA SER A 154 13.20 -10.01 -23.75
C SER A 154 13.03 -9.28 -22.42
N TRP A 155 11.83 -9.39 -21.87
CA TRP A 155 11.47 -8.89 -20.55
C TRP A 155 12.09 -9.80 -19.48
N LYS A 156 12.76 -9.22 -18.48
CA LYS A 156 13.41 -9.98 -17.42
C LYS A 156 12.41 -10.39 -16.34
N THR A 157 11.41 -9.55 -16.11
CA THR A 157 10.48 -9.67 -15.00
C THR A 157 9.04 -9.52 -15.47
N TYR A 158 8.12 -10.02 -14.66
CA TYR A 158 6.69 -9.88 -14.90
C TYR A 158 6.00 -9.59 -13.58
N GLU A 159 5.32 -8.45 -13.52
CA GLU A 159 4.49 -8.09 -12.37
C GLU A 159 3.33 -9.10 -12.25
N PRO A 160 3.27 -9.91 -11.20
CA PRO A 160 2.23 -10.91 -11.06
C PRO A 160 0.88 -10.23 -10.77
N THR A 161 -0.15 -10.62 -11.52
CA THR A 161 -1.53 -10.16 -11.28
C THR A 161 -2.12 -10.65 -9.96
N LEU A 162 -1.64 -11.78 -9.44
CA LEU A 162 -2.04 -12.34 -8.15
C LEU A 162 -0.82 -12.80 -7.37
N SER A 163 -0.83 -12.62 -6.05
CA SER A 163 0.26 -13.01 -5.14
C SER A 163 0.66 -14.49 -5.20
N ARG A 164 -0.19 -15.34 -5.79
CA ARG A 164 0.04 -16.79 -5.94
C ARG A 164 0.72 -17.17 -7.26
N HIS A 165 0.93 -16.22 -8.16
CA HIS A 165 1.64 -16.46 -9.41
C HIS A 165 3.15 -16.41 -9.15
N LEU A 166 3.72 -17.58 -8.85
CA LEU A 166 5.12 -17.75 -8.43
C LEU A 166 6.03 -18.22 -9.59
N SER A 167 5.79 -17.70 -10.79
CA SER A 167 6.70 -17.95 -11.91
C SER A 167 8.10 -17.37 -11.61
N LYS A 168 9.15 -17.90 -12.24
CA LYS A 168 10.52 -17.41 -12.00
C LYS A 168 10.65 -15.90 -12.25
N SER A 169 10.05 -15.38 -13.32
CA SER A 169 10.07 -13.94 -13.63
C SER A 169 9.26 -13.11 -12.63
N SER A 170 8.18 -13.67 -12.08
CA SER A 170 7.39 -13.03 -11.01
C SER A 170 8.13 -13.00 -9.67
N LEU A 171 8.88 -14.05 -9.34
CA LEU A 171 9.72 -14.07 -8.14
C LEU A 171 10.86 -13.04 -8.23
N VAL A 172 11.49 -12.92 -9.40
CA VAL A 172 12.53 -11.90 -9.64
C VAL A 172 11.92 -10.50 -9.55
N TYR A 173 10.71 -10.29 -10.09
CA TYR A 173 10.00 -9.02 -9.91
C TYR A 173 9.80 -8.68 -8.43
N ILE A 174 9.26 -9.63 -7.65
CA ILE A 174 9.01 -9.42 -6.21
C ILE A 174 10.31 -9.10 -5.47
N ASP A 175 11.39 -9.84 -5.71
CA ASP A 175 12.70 -9.59 -5.08
C ASP A 175 13.27 -8.20 -5.40
N SER A 176 13.11 -7.75 -6.65
CA SER A 176 13.48 -6.40 -7.04
C SER A 176 12.61 -5.33 -6.37
N ILE A 177 11.29 -5.53 -6.30
CA ILE A 177 10.37 -4.58 -5.68
C ILE A 177 10.63 -4.43 -4.18
N LEU A 178 11.00 -5.50 -3.47
CA LEU A 178 11.35 -5.43 -2.04
C LEU A 178 12.53 -4.48 -1.78
N LYS A 179 13.37 -4.20 -2.79
CA LYS A 179 14.47 -3.23 -2.73
C LYS A 179 14.04 -1.79 -3.05
N HIS A 180 12.74 -1.54 -3.23
CA HIS A 180 12.22 -0.20 -3.45
C HIS A 180 12.47 0.70 -2.23
N LYS A 181 12.89 1.95 -2.46
CA LYS A 181 13.32 2.89 -1.42
C LYS A 181 12.28 3.12 -0.32
N GLU A 182 11.00 3.16 -0.66
CA GLU A 182 9.90 3.31 0.31
C GLU A 182 9.79 2.08 1.22
N LEU A 183 9.97 0.87 0.66
CA LEU A 183 9.93 -0.38 1.42
C LEU A 183 11.16 -0.54 2.31
N ILE A 184 12.36 -0.22 1.80
CA ILE A 184 13.60 -0.26 2.60
C ILE A 184 13.46 0.62 3.85
N LYS A 185 12.91 1.84 3.72
CA LYS A 185 12.66 2.72 4.89
C LYS A 185 11.74 2.07 5.92
N LEU A 186 10.70 1.37 5.47
CA LEU A 186 9.78 0.66 6.35
C LEU A 186 10.45 -0.53 7.02
N PHE A 187 11.25 -1.31 6.28
CA PHE A 187 12.03 -2.42 6.83
C PHE A 187 13.03 -1.92 7.88
N THR A 188 13.80 -0.87 7.59
CA THR A 188 14.71 -0.28 8.59
C THR A 188 13.96 0.20 9.84
N LYS A 189 12.75 0.77 9.68
CA LYS A 189 11.92 1.15 10.84
C LYS A 189 11.51 -0.08 11.65
N ILE A 190 11.14 -1.18 11.00
CA ILE A 190 10.78 -2.44 11.66
C ILE A 190 12.00 -3.02 12.38
N ASP A 191 13.17 -3.04 11.73
CA ASP A 191 14.42 -3.55 12.29
C ASP A 191 14.81 -2.78 13.56
N LEU A 192 14.71 -1.45 13.54
CA LEU A 192 14.97 -0.61 14.72
C LEU A 192 14.01 -0.94 15.88
N LEU A 193 12.74 -1.20 15.60
CA LEU A 193 11.77 -1.60 16.63
C LEU A 193 12.10 -2.97 17.23
N THR A 194 12.74 -3.85 16.47
CA THR A 194 13.19 -5.18 16.95
C THR A 194 14.55 -5.16 17.65
N ASP A 195 15.49 -4.32 17.21
CA ASP A 195 16.84 -4.28 17.78
C ASP A 195 16.92 -3.50 19.09
N ILE A 196 16.05 -2.48 19.30
CA ILE A 196 15.87 -1.85 20.62
C ILE A 196 15.53 -2.89 21.71
N GLN A 197 14.85 -3.99 21.35
CA GLN A 197 14.54 -5.08 22.29
C GLN A 197 15.74 -6.00 22.60
N LYS A 198 16.79 -6.04 21.75
CA LYS A 198 17.98 -6.87 22.03
C LYS A 198 18.91 -6.21 23.05
N ASP A 199 19.04 -4.89 23.02
CA ASP A 199 19.93 -4.15 23.94
C ASP A 199 19.35 -4.01 25.35
N GLU A 200 18.02 -4.01 25.52
CA GLU A 200 17.37 -4.01 26.84
C GLU A 200 17.43 -5.38 27.55
N ASN A 201 17.54 -6.49 26.80
CA ASN A 201 17.67 -7.84 27.38
C ASN A 201 19.12 -8.23 27.73
N ASN A 202 20.11 -7.40 27.34
CA ASN A 202 21.54 -7.61 27.60
C ASN A 202 22.09 -6.67 28.71
N LYS A 203 21.22 -6.04 29.50
CA LYS A 203 21.55 -5.25 30.70
C LYS A 203 20.86 -5.83 31.92
#